data_AF-K1ZGA2-F1
#
_entry.id   AF-K1ZGA2-F1
#
_cell.length_a   1.000
_cell.length_b   1.000
_cell.length_c   1.000
_cell.angle_alpha   90.00
_cell.angle_beta   90.00
_cell.angle_gamma   90.00
#
_symmetry.space_group_name_H-M   'P 1'
#
loop_
_entity.id
_entity.type
_entity.pdbx_description
1 polymer ?
#
loop_
_entity_poly.entity_id
_entity_poly.type
_entity_poly.pdbx_seq_one_letter_code
_entity_poly.pdbx_strand_id
1 'polypeptide(L)'
;MIWKVGTPLNYFIPDNFTRTFNDQYLDVFNCMYQARDPELMTEMLKAAGFGYIIFDYFTYSLSPDVDSTLAEKYSAAMDYILNHTEIIVMDYYKGHLVAKIPGT
;
A
#
# COMPACT_ATOMS: atom_id res chain seq x y z
N MET A 1 -7.26 -11.15 -1.59
CA MET A 1 -7.49 -10.13 -0.54
C MET A 1 -6.98 -8.78 -0.99
N ILE A 2 -7.54 -7.66 -0.50
CA ILE A 2 -7.14 -6.28 -0.81
C ILE A 2 -6.41 -5.70 0.40
N TRP A 3 -5.21 -5.20 0.21
CA TRP A 3 -4.47 -4.51 1.26
C TRP A 3 -4.68 -3.00 1.16
N LYS A 4 -5.28 -2.38 2.17
CA LYS A 4 -5.41 -0.92 2.28
C LYS A 4 -4.23 -0.39 3.08
N VAL A 5 -3.49 0.53 2.48
CA VAL A 5 -2.21 1.02 2.98
C VAL A 5 -2.27 2.55 3.09
N GLY A 6 -1.93 3.07 4.27
CA GLY A 6 -1.88 4.50 4.54
C GLY A 6 -3.23 5.17 4.83
N THR A 7 -4.30 4.39 5.00
CA THR A 7 -5.64 4.97 5.14
C THR A 7 -6.60 4.13 6.00
N PRO A 8 -7.41 4.78 6.85
CA PRO A 8 -8.53 4.13 7.51
C PRO A 8 -9.73 3.93 6.57
N LEU A 9 -9.76 4.59 5.41
CA LEU A 9 -10.91 4.59 4.52
C LEU A 9 -11.12 3.23 3.86
N ASN A 10 -12.39 2.86 3.65
CA ASN A 10 -12.78 1.61 3.00
C ASN A 10 -13.17 1.79 1.51
N TYR A 11 -13.10 3.03 0.99
CA TYR A 11 -13.39 3.42 -0.41
C TYR A 11 -14.61 2.75 -1.06
N PHE A 12 -15.70 2.58 -0.31
CA PHE A 12 -16.94 1.92 -0.78
C PHE A 12 -16.73 0.53 -1.39
N ILE A 13 -15.72 -0.20 -0.94
CA ILE A 13 -15.49 -1.59 -1.36
C ILE A 13 -16.62 -2.47 -0.81
N PRO A 14 -17.38 -3.18 -1.66
CA PRO A 14 -18.40 -4.12 -1.21
C PRO A 14 -17.76 -5.25 -0.39
N ASP A 15 -18.42 -5.64 0.70
CA ASP A 15 -17.98 -6.70 1.62
C ASP A 15 -16.56 -6.47 2.18
N ASN A 16 -16.21 -5.21 2.47
CA ASN A 16 -14.86 -4.84 2.89
C ASN A 16 -14.33 -5.61 4.12
N PHE A 17 -15.21 -6.01 5.04
CA PHE A 17 -14.81 -6.67 6.29
C PHE A 17 -14.09 -8.00 6.04
N THR A 18 -14.46 -8.74 5.00
CA THR A 18 -13.84 -10.03 4.65
C THR A 18 -12.81 -9.92 3.54
N ARG A 19 -12.81 -8.81 2.80
CA ARG A 19 -12.00 -8.63 1.60
C ARG A 19 -10.80 -7.72 1.80
N THR A 20 -10.76 -6.95 2.90
CA THR A 20 -9.73 -5.95 3.13
C THR A 20 -8.90 -6.24 4.38
N PHE A 21 -7.60 -6.00 4.26
CA PHE A 21 -6.68 -5.88 5.39
C PHE A 21 -6.26 -4.42 5.51
N ASN A 22 -6.21 -3.90 6.74
CA ASN A 22 -6.10 -2.46 6.99
C ASN A 22 -4.76 -2.13 7.67
N ASP A 23 -3.89 -1.45 6.94
CA ASP A 23 -2.62 -0.89 7.44
C ASP A 23 -2.67 0.64 7.33
N GLN A 24 -3.16 1.28 8.40
CA GLN A 24 -3.51 2.71 8.37
C GLN A 24 -2.30 3.64 8.29
N TYR A 25 -1.14 3.22 8.80
CA TYR A 25 0.04 4.08 8.96
C TYR A 25 1.34 3.45 8.44
N LEU A 26 1.23 2.57 7.43
CA LEU A 26 2.37 1.95 6.74
C LEU A 26 3.22 1.03 7.63
N ASP A 27 2.74 0.65 8.80
CA ASP A 27 3.53 -0.10 9.78
C ASP A 27 3.67 -1.56 9.35
N VAL A 28 2.58 -2.19 8.92
CA VAL A 28 2.62 -3.58 8.45
C VAL A 28 3.38 -3.65 7.14
N PHE A 29 3.16 -2.69 6.24
CA PHE A 29 3.86 -2.57 4.98
C PHE A 29 5.36 -2.50 5.22
N ASN A 30 5.81 -1.60 6.09
CA ASN A 30 7.23 -1.47 6.36
C ASN A 30 7.81 -2.65 7.11
N CYS A 31 7.02 -3.34 7.94
CA CYS A 31 7.41 -4.60 8.57
C CYS A 31 7.66 -5.71 7.52
N MET A 32 6.75 -5.87 6.57
CA MET A 32 6.92 -6.84 5.49
C MET A 32 8.05 -6.45 4.53
N TYR A 33 8.25 -5.15 4.31
CA TYR A 33 9.27 -4.63 3.40
C TYR A 33 10.60 -4.27 4.10
N GLN A 34 10.88 -4.83 5.29
CA GLN A 34 12.10 -4.50 6.06
C GLN A 34 13.40 -4.77 5.29
N ALA A 35 13.43 -5.85 4.50
CA ALA A 35 14.60 -6.21 3.69
C ALA A 35 14.85 -5.27 2.51
N ARG A 36 13.88 -4.39 2.17
CA ARG A 36 13.88 -3.54 0.95
C ARG A 36 14.14 -4.34 -0.33
N ASP A 37 13.65 -5.57 -0.35
CA ASP A 37 13.71 -6.49 -1.47
C ASP A 37 12.31 -6.62 -2.10
N PRO A 38 12.08 -6.04 -3.28
CA PRO A 38 10.76 -6.03 -3.91
C PRO A 38 10.31 -7.41 -4.40
N GLU A 39 11.23 -8.31 -4.72
CA GLU A 39 10.91 -9.68 -5.15
C GLU A 39 10.39 -10.47 -3.95
N LEU A 40 11.14 -10.43 -2.84
CA LEU A 40 10.74 -11.06 -1.58
C LEU A 40 9.39 -10.51 -1.09
N MET A 41 9.20 -9.19 -1.13
CA MET A 41 7.92 -8.57 -0.77
C MET A 41 6.77 -9.12 -1.62
N THR A 42 6.96 -9.20 -2.93
CA THR A 42 5.95 -9.71 -3.86
C THR A 42 5.62 -11.18 -3.58
N GLU A 43 6.62 -12.01 -3.30
CA GLU A 43 6.41 -13.41 -2.91
C GLU A 43 5.63 -13.54 -1.60
N MET A 44 5.99 -12.75 -0.58
CA MET A 44 5.28 -12.74 0.70
C MET A 44 3.82 -12.32 0.54
N LEU A 45 3.54 -11.33 -0.31
CA LEU A 45 2.18 -10.88 -0.57
C LEU A 45 1.33 -11.91 -1.29
N LYS A 46 1.91 -12.61 -2.28
CA LYS A 46 1.26 -13.74 -2.95
C LYS A 46 0.96 -14.86 -1.96
N ALA A 47 1.92 -15.24 -1.14
CA ALA A 47 1.77 -16.30 -0.14
C ALA A 47 0.69 -15.94 0.90
N ALA A 48 0.57 -14.66 1.27
CA ALA A 48 -0.48 -14.15 2.15
C ALA A 48 -1.87 -14.01 1.46
N GLY A 49 -1.98 -14.27 0.16
CA GLY A 49 -3.23 -14.20 -0.60
C GLY A 49 -3.69 -12.78 -0.95
N PHE A 50 -2.79 -11.80 -0.91
CA PHE A 50 -3.06 -10.46 -1.42
C PHE A 50 -2.98 -10.45 -2.94
N GLY A 51 -3.96 -9.78 -3.58
CA GLY A 51 -3.94 -9.55 -5.02
C GLY A 51 -3.96 -8.07 -5.41
N TYR A 52 -4.36 -7.20 -4.48
CA TYR A 52 -4.47 -5.77 -4.73
C TYR A 52 -3.97 -4.97 -3.54
N ILE A 53 -3.42 -3.79 -3.84
CA ILE A 53 -3.07 -2.75 -2.87
C ILE A 53 -3.89 -1.52 -3.19
N ILE A 54 -4.48 -0.90 -2.18
CA ILE A 54 -5.03 0.45 -2.25
C ILE A 54 -4.13 1.31 -1.38
N PHE A 55 -3.53 2.34 -1.97
CA PHE A 55 -2.57 3.20 -1.29
C PHE A 55 -3.03 4.65 -1.32
N ASP A 56 -3.03 5.29 -0.16
CA ASP A 56 -3.48 6.67 0.01
C ASP A 56 -2.31 7.65 -0.15
N TYR A 57 -2.45 8.57 -1.11
CA TYR A 57 -1.44 9.59 -1.37
C TYR A 57 -1.32 10.58 -0.23
N PHE A 58 -2.36 10.80 0.58
CA PHE A 58 -2.31 11.83 1.62
C PHE A 58 -1.67 11.35 2.91
N THR A 59 -1.26 10.09 3.02
CA THR A 59 -0.56 9.59 4.21
C THR A 59 0.72 10.40 4.50
N TYR A 60 1.47 10.84 3.49
CA TYR A 60 2.66 11.67 3.71
C TYR A 60 2.33 12.97 4.45
N SER A 61 1.12 13.53 4.25
CA SER A 61 0.72 14.82 4.80
C SER A 61 0.40 14.78 6.30
N LEU A 62 0.35 13.58 6.90
CA LEU A 62 0.14 13.42 8.33
C LEU A 62 1.33 13.91 9.16
N SER A 63 2.53 13.99 8.56
CA SER A 63 3.71 14.58 9.18
C SER A 63 4.12 15.85 8.43
N PRO A 64 4.25 17.00 9.11
CA PRO A 64 4.78 18.22 8.49
C PRO A 64 6.30 18.17 8.31
N ASP A 65 6.99 17.21 8.93
CA ASP A 65 8.44 17.05 8.87
C ASP A 65 8.84 16.16 7.69
N VAL A 66 9.58 16.76 6.75
CA VAL A 66 10.05 16.10 5.52
C VAL A 66 11.09 15.01 5.77
N ASP A 67 11.80 15.08 6.91
CA ASP A 67 12.82 14.12 7.33
C ASP A 67 12.26 13.10 8.33
N SER A 68 10.94 13.04 8.49
CA SER A 68 10.30 12.12 9.42
C SER A 68 10.39 10.67 8.97
N THR A 69 10.36 9.75 9.94
CA THR A 69 10.26 8.31 9.66
C THR A 69 9.03 7.96 8.82
N LEU A 70 7.96 8.76 8.85
CA LEU A 70 6.81 8.59 7.98
C LEU A 70 7.16 8.87 6.52
N ALA A 71 7.94 9.92 6.24
CA ALA A 71 8.38 10.25 4.88
C ALA A 71 9.26 9.13 4.28
N GLU A 72 10.14 8.54 5.09
CA GLU A 72 10.96 7.38 4.68
C GLU A 72 10.08 6.15 4.36
N LYS A 73 9.16 5.82 5.27
CA LYS A 73 8.20 4.72 5.12
C LYS A 73 7.33 4.89 3.87
N TYR A 74 6.85 6.12 3.64
CA TYR A 74 6.03 6.47 2.49
C TYR A 74 6.82 6.34 1.19
N SER A 75 8.02 6.89 1.14
CA SER A 75 8.90 6.81 -0.03
C SER A 75 9.18 5.36 -0.43
N ALA A 76 9.51 4.50 0.54
CA ALA A 76 9.75 3.08 0.29
C ALA A 76 8.50 2.35 -0.22
N ALA A 77 7.32 2.66 0.33
CA ALA A 77 6.07 2.07 -0.13
C ALA A 77 5.68 2.52 -1.53
N MET A 78 5.81 3.82 -1.81
CA MET A 78 5.52 4.38 -3.13
C MET A 78 6.45 3.81 -4.20
N ASP A 79 7.76 3.70 -3.90
CA ASP A 79 8.75 3.13 -4.80
C ASP A 79 8.40 1.67 -5.17
N TYR A 80 8.11 0.83 -4.15
CA TYR A 80 7.66 -0.55 -4.38
C TYR A 80 6.41 -0.60 -5.26
N ILE A 81 5.39 0.18 -4.92
CA ILE A 81 4.11 0.17 -5.63
C ILE A 81 4.28 0.61 -7.08
N LEU A 82 4.95 1.72 -7.33
CA LEU A 82 5.08 2.27 -8.69
C LEU A 82 5.94 1.38 -9.60
N ASN A 83 6.99 0.76 -9.06
CA ASN A 83 7.97 0.05 -9.87
C ASN A 83 7.75 -1.47 -9.93
N HIS A 84 7.04 -2.05 -8.96
CA HIS A 84 6.90 -3.50 -8.81
C HIS A 84 5.45 -4.00 -8.74
N THR A 85 4.47 -3.14 -9.02
CA THR A 85 3.07 -3.53 -9.15
C THR A 85 2.46 -2.99 -10.45
N GLU A 86 1.28 -3.51 -10.81
CA GLU A 86 0.53 -3.02 -11.98
C GLU A 86 -0.50 -1.98 -11.52
N ILE A 87 -0.31 -0.71 -11.88
CA ILE A 87 -1.26 0.36 -11.52
C ILE A 87 -2.54 0.20 -12.34
N ILE A 88 -3.66 -0.11 -11.67
CA ILE A 88 -4.97 -0.32 -12.29
C ILE A 88 -5.79 0.97 -12.29
N VAL A 89 -5.73 1.71 -11.19
CA VAL A 89 -6.43 2.99 -11.03
C VAL A 89 -5.47 3.98 -10.42
N MET A 90 -5.28 5.10 -11.10
CA MET A 90 -4.59 6.26 -10.56
C MET A 90 -5.62 7.37 -10.40
N ASP A 91 -6.18 7.52 -9.20
CA ASP A 91 -7.18 8.55 -8.92
C ASP A 91 -6.61 9.58 -7.95
N TYR A 92 -5.72 10.41 -8.48
CA TYR A 92 -5.09 11.50 -7.73
C TYR A 92 -6.14 12.46 -7.13
N TYR A 93 -7.25 12.68 -7.83
CA TYR A 93 -8.34 13.54 -7.34
C TYR A 93 -9.07 12.93 -6.14
N LYS A 94 -9.13 11.59 -6.03
CA LYS A 94 -9.66 10.88 -4.86
C LYS A 94 -8.59 10.50 -3.84
N GLY A 95 -7.35 10.96 -4.01
CA GLY A 95 -6.28 10.77 -3.02
C GLY A 95 -5.77 9.34 -2.87
N HIS A 96 -6.04 8.42 -3.81
CA HIS A 96 -5.52 7.06 -3.72
C HIS A 96 -5.20 6.46 -5.09
N LEU A 97 -4.39 5.40 -5.07
CA LEU A 97 -4.16 4.51 -6.20
C LEU A 97 -4.60 3.10 -5.86
N VAL A 98 -4.92 2.33 -6.90
CA VAL A 98 -5.13 0.89 -6.82
C VAL A 98 -4.11 0.19 -7.69
N ALA A 99 -3.35 -0.70 -7.07
CA ALA A 99 -2.32 -1.52 -7.68
C ALA A 99 -2.71 -2.99 -7.62
N LYS A 100 -2.37 -3.75 -8.66
CA LYS A 100 -2.47 -5.21 -8.69
C LYS A 100 -1.10 -5.83 -8.45
N ILE A 101 -1.05 -6.85 -7.60
CA ILE A 101 0.18 -7.60 -7.34
C ILE A 101 0.44 -8.53 -8.54
N PRO A 102 1.60 -8.46 -9.21
CA PRO A 102 1.85 -9.21 -10.44
C PRO A 102 1.73 -10.72 -10.23
N GLY A 103 0.99 -11.41 -11.10
CA GLY A 103 0.82 -12.87 -11.02
C GLY A 103 -0.18 -13.35 -9.95
N THR A 104 -1.13 -12.50 -9.57
CA THR A 104 -2.29 -12.83 -8.72
C THR A 104 -3.62 -12.64 -9.46
#